data_AF-A0A0W0XTM4-F1
#
_entry.id   AF-A0A0W0XTM4-F1
#
_cell.length_a   1.000
_cell.length_b   1.000
_cell.length_c   1.000
_cell.angle_alpha   90.00
_cell.angle_beta   90.00
_cell.angle_gamma   90.00
#
_symmetry.space_group_name_H-M   'P 1'
#
loop_
_entity.id
_entity.type
_entity.pdbx_description
1 polymer ?
#
loop_
_entity_poly.entity_id
_entity_poly.type
_entity_poly.pdbx_seq_one_letter_code
_entity_poly.pdbx_strand_id
1 'polypeptide(L)'
;MPWKKLGEGAFNTAYVNDEETLVFKKPLSVGDATDTPERAVSIWNEINSHIKPAAEIHKLESLGRGWTCPYIKGREATDREISTAVVDIFNRTGRIIIDAAPFNFITTAQGQTVCIDVGMALLLEKEEEDKISSKGKRRNSIISSETWEQQKVRFNRWLTGLRIKIPESMDTVKALLFIKEKRPDIFDASFLKANPTVAKILADGYNSEGGFRLIWGINSELSLAEEFVNHAFSSQSRSQKPLPSISFWTKDKLAEAVVKGEKILLNERELSLDNLKESCIRELTRYINSRGSLVQGKFSESLTTRYFRDSALTATKVEYAKLLIDKIGDATSIDEIKALIDKQKDNAILKKSDHTSHLIVYLSHCSAMCDVVKREAPKLQQEKGQNGP
;
A
#
# COMPACT_ATOMS: atom_id res chain seq x y z
N MET A 1 -1.73 -27.41 -24.26
CA MET A 1 -3.03 -26.69 -24.27
C MET A 1 -2.85 -25.42 -25.08
N PRO A 2 -3.76 -25.12 -26.01
CA PRO A 2 -3.77 -23.83 -26.69
C PRO A 2 -4.04 -22.70 -25.70
N TRP A 3 -3.49 -21.53 -25.99
CA TRP A 3 -3.64 -20.32 -25.19
C TRP A 3 -4.14 -19.20 -26.09
N LYS A 4 -5.28 -18.60 -25.74
CA LYS A 4 -5.89 -17.49 -26.49
C LYS A 4 -5.54 -16.16 -25.84
N LYS A 5 -5.15 -15.16 -26.63
CA LYS A 5 -4.88 -13.81 -26.11
C LYS A 5 -6.17 -13.23 -25.51
N LEU A 6 -6.09 -12.84 -24.24
CA LEU A 6 -7.18 -12.19 -23.50
C LEU A 6 -7.06 -10.66 -23.59
N GLY A 7 -5.83 -10.14 -23.52
CA GLY A 7 -5.56 -8.71 -23.56
C GLY A 7 -4.08 -8.40 -23.43
N GLU A 8 -3.74 -7.14 -23.59
CA GLU A 8 -2.38 -6.62 -23.42
C GLU A 8 -2.44 -5.34 -22.61
N GLY A 9 -1.69 -5.32 -21.50
CA GLY A 9 -1.53 -4.16 -20.64
C GLY A 9 -0.19 -3.48 -20.87
N ALA A 10 0.14 -2.53 -19.99
CA ALA A 10 1.40 -1.79 -20.08
C ALA A 10 2.65 -2.64 -19.84
N PHE A 11 2.54 -3.72 -19.05
CA PHE A 11 3.68 -4.51 -18.58
C PHE A 11 3.64 -5.97 -19.01
N ASN A 12 2.46 -6.52 -19.32
CA ASN A 12 2.30 -7.91 -19.70
C ASN A 12 1.19 -8.12 -20.74
N THR A 13 1.30 -9.23 -21.46
CA THR A 13 0.21 -9.80 -22.25
C THR A 13 -0.43 -10.94 -21.48
N ALA A 14 -1.75 -10.94 -21.38
CA ALA A 14 -2.53 -11.99 -20.74
C ALA A 14 -3.13 -12.95 -21.79
N TYR A 15 -3.05 -14.24 -21.49
CA TYR A 15 -3.63 -15.32 -22.28
C TYR A 15 -4.50 -16.18 -21.38
N VAL A 16 -5.58 -16.75 -21.91
CA VAL A 16 -6.45 -17.70 -21.22
C VAL A 16 -6.32 -19.07 -21.89
N ASN A 17 -6.36 -20.15 -21.11
CA ASN A 17 -6.43 -21.49 -21.68
C ASN A 17 -7.82 -21.77 -22.28
N ASP A 18 -7.93 -22.77 -23.14
CA ASP A 18 -9.19 -23.11 -23.81
C ASP A 18 -10.33 -23.45 -22.83
N GLU A 19 -10.01 -24.02 -21.67
CA GLU A 19 -10.99 -24.35 -20.63
C GLU A 19 -11.44 -23.14 -19.79
N GLU A 20 -10.84 -21.96 -20.00
CA GLU A 20 -11.09 -20.74 -19.21
C GLU A 20 -10.95 -20.96 -17.69
N THR A 21 -9.91 -21.70 -17.29
CA THR A 21 -9.61 -22.00 -15.88
C THR A 21 -8.37 -21.27 -15.39
N LEU A 22 -7.44 -20.93 -16.30
CA LEU A 22 -6.16 -20.31 -15.99
C LEU A 22 -5.87 -19.14 -16.94
N VAL A 23 -5.23 -18.11 -16.39
CA VAL A 23 -4.63 -17.01 -17.14
C VAL A 23 -3.12 -17.13 -17.06
N PHE A 24 -2.44 -17.11 -18.21
CA PHE A 24 -0.99 -16.96 -18.30
C PHE A 24 -0.66 -15.50 -18.61
N LYS A 25 0.13 -14.85 -17.75
CA LYS A 25 0.64 -13.50 -17.97
C LYS A 25 2.12 -13.56 -18.36
N LYS A 26 2.41 -13.00 -19.54
CA LYS A 26 3.74 -12.90 -20.12
C LYS A 26 4.25 -11.46 -20.03
N PRO A 27 5.35 -11.19 -19.31
CA PRO A 27 5.96 -9.86 -19.30
C PRO A 27 6.36 -9.40 -20.71
N LEU A 28 6.12 -8.13 -21.03
CA LEU A 28 6.47 -7.53 -22.34
C LEU A 28 7.97 -7.22 -22.45
N SER A 29 8.60 -6.82 -21.34
CA SER A 29 10.03 -6.50 -21.28
C SER A 29 10.74 -7.29 -20.19
N VAL A 30 11.99 -7.69 -20.45
CA VAL A 30 12.86 -8.26 -19.42
C VAL A 30 13.50 -7.10 -18.68
N GLY A 31 12.94 -6.70 -17.54
CA GLY A 31 13.53 -5.63 -16.71
C GLY A 31 12.55 -4.78 -15.93
N ASP A 32 11.25 -4.80 -16.25
CA ASP A 32 10.25 -4.09 -15.47
C ASP A 32 10.11 -4.72 -14.09
N ALA A 33 10.67 -4.01 -13.12
CA ALA A 33 10.99 -4.54 -11.81
C ALA A 33 9.72 -4.87 -11.00
N THR A 34 8.61 -4.17 -11.27
CA THR A 34 7.29 -4.42 -10.66
C THR A 34 6.57 -5.65 -11.20
N ASP A 35 6.91 -6.12 -12.40
CA ASP A 35 6.16 -7.19 -13.09
C ASP A 35 6.99 -8.45 -13.37
N THR A 36 8.07 -8.63 -12.61
CA THR A 36 8.79 -9.91 -12.62
C THR A 36 7.85 -11.04 -12.19
N PRO A 37 7.84 -12.20 -12.88
CA PRO A 37 6.96 -13.33 -12.55
C PRO A 37 7.04 -13.74 -11.07
N GLU A 38 8.23 -13.69 -10.47
CA GLU A 38 8.47 -13.99 -9.07
C GLU A 38 7.71 -13.05 -8.13
N ARG A 39 7.78 -11.74 -8.39
CA ARG A 39 7.06 -10.73 -7.59
C ARG A 39 5.56 -10.90 -7.78
N ALA A 40 5.11 -11.01 -9.02
CA ALA A 40 3.69 -11.12 -9.34
C ALA A 40 3.04 -12.36 -8.70
N VAL A 41 3.66 -13.53 -8.82
CA VAL A 41 3.19 -14.77 -8.17
C VAL A 41 3.15 -14.63 -6.65
N SER A 42 4.21 -14.07 -6.05
CA SER A 42 4.25 -13.87 -4.60
C SER A 42 3.12 -12.97 -4.11
N ILE A 43 2.88 -11.85 -4.80
CA ILE A 43 1.84 -10.88 -4.41
C ILE A 43 0.45 -11.45 -4.69
N TRP A 44 0.24 -12.11 -5.82
CA TRP A 44 -1.02 -12.78 -6.13
C TRP A 44 -1.39 -13.76 -5.02
N ASN A 45 -0.46 -14.64 -4.64
CA ASN A 45 -0.71 -15.65 -3.60
C ASN A 45 -0.91 -15.04 -2.21
N GLU A 46 -0.40 -13.82 -1.97
CA GLU A 46 -0.62 -13.07 -0.73
C GLU A 46 -2.02 -12.41 -0.71
N ILE A 47 -2.37 -11.70 -1.78
CA ILE A 47 -3.63 -10.96 -1.91
C ILE A 47 -4.81 -11.93 -2.08
N ASN A 48 -4.66 -12.92 -2.95
CA ASN A 48 -5.70 -13.85 -3.38
C ASN A 48 -5.49 -15.26 -2.80
N SER A 49 -4.97 -15.37 -1.58
CA SER A 49 -4.61 -16.64 -0.92
C SER A 49 -5.76 -17.66 -0.81
N HIS A 50 -7.00 -17.16 -0.79
CA HIS A 50 -8.23 -17.92 -0.73
C HIS A 50 -8.64 -18.53 -2.09
N ILE A 51 -8.08 -18.04 -3.21
CA ILE A 51 -8.36 -18.55 -4.55
C ILE A 51 -7.45 -19.75 -4.83
N LYS A 52 -8.01 -20.80 -5.45
CA LYS A 52 -7.29 -22.01 -5.85
C LYS A 52 -7.44 -22.27 -7.36
N PRO A 53 -6.42 -22.84 -8.03
CA PRO A 53 -5.07 -23.13 -7.52
C PRO A 53 -4.27 -21.86 -7.20
N ALA A 54 -3.13 -22.00 -6.52
CA ALA A 54 -2.22 -20.87 -6.32
C ALA A 54 -1.60 -20.43 -7.66
N ALA A 55 -1.15 -19.19 -7.74
CA ALA A 55 -0.35 -18.74 -8.88
C ALA A 55 1.04 -19.37 -8.86
N GLU A 56 1.57 -19.64 -10.06
CA GLU A 56 2.83 -20.36 -10.26
C GLU A 56 3.59 -19.81 -11.46
N ILE A 57 4.92 -19.97 -11.46
CA ILE A 57 5.77 -19.58 -12.59
C ILE A 57 5.78 -20.71 -13.61
N HIS A 58 5.56 -20.38 -14.88
CA HIS A 58 5.59 -21.35 -15.96
C HIS A 58 6.50 -20.87 -17.10
N LYS A 59 7.08 -21.84 -17.80
CA LYS A 59 7.74 -21.64 -19.09
C LYS A 59 7.00 -22.46 -20.13
N LEU A 60 6.21 -21.77 -20.95
CA LEU A 60 5.47 -22.39 -22.04
C LEU A 60 6.35 -22.37 -23.30
N GLU A 61 6.30 -23.43 -24.09
CA GLU A 61 7.13 -23.57 -25.29
C GLU A 61 6.84 -22.46 -26.32
N SER A 62 5.56 -22.16 -26.56
CA SER A 62 5.13 -21.16 -27.54
C SER A 62 5.15 -19.71 -27.03
N LEU A 63 4.99 -19.49 -25.73
CA LEU A 63 4.85 -18.15 -25.15
C LEU A 63 6.09 -17.71 -24.35
N GLY A 64 6.98 -18.63 -24.01
CA GLY A 64 8.15 -18.35 -23.19
C GLY A 64 7.84 -18.32 -21.70
N ARG A 65 8.64 -17.55 -20.94
CA ARG A 65 8.56 -17.46 -19.48
C ARG A 65 7.47 -16.48 -19.05
N GLY A 66 6.67 -16.85 -18.07
CA GLY A 66 5.65 -16.01 -17.45
C GLY A 66 5.14 -16.65 -16.16
N TRP A 67 3.91 -16.33 -15.79
CA TRP A 67 3.24 -16.94 -14.64
C TRP A 67 1.77 -17.19 -14.92
N THR A 68 1.19 -18.17 -14.22
CA THR A 68 -0.24 -18.47 -14.31
C THR A 68 -0.97 -18.13 -13.03
N CYS A 69 -2.24 -17.76 -13.14
CA CYS A 69 -3.18 -17.68 -12.03
C CYS A 69 -4.56 -18.18 -12.44
N PRO A 70 -5.47 -18.45 -11.49
CA PRO A 70 -6.85 -18.83 -11.80
C PRO A 70 -7.56 -17.75 -12.63
N TYR A 71 -8.30 -18.18 -13.66
CA TYR A 71 -9.22 -17.29 -14.37
C TYR A 71 -10.43 -16.97 -13.48
N ILE A 72 -10.71 -15.69 -13.32
CA ILE A 72 -11.81 -15.21 -12.46
C ILE A 72 -13.00 -14.81 -13.33
N LYS A 73 -14.09 -15.57 -13.24
CA LYS A 73 -15.35 -15.27 -13.91
C LYS A 73 -16.20 -14.31 -13.08
N GLY A 74 -16.69 -13.24 -13.70
CA GLY A 74 -17.53 -12.25 -13.04
C GLY A 74 -17.75 -11.01 -13.89
N ARG A 75 -18.26 -9.95 -13.26
CA ARG A 75 -18.38 -8.61 -13.86
C ARG A 75 -17.28 -7.69 -13.35
N GLU A 76 -17.05 -6.58 -14.05
CA GLU A 76 -16.25 -5.48 -13.49
C GLU A 76 -16.85 -5.03 -12.15
N ALA A 77 -15.95 -4.78 -11.19
CA ALA A 77 -16.34 -4.28 -9.88
C ALA A 77 -16.82 -2.82 -9.96
N THR A 78 -17.79 -2.49 -9.11
CA THR A 78 -18.25 -1.10 -8.92
C THR A 78 -17.23 -0.31 -8.09
N ASP A 79 -17.31 1.03 -8.13
CA ASP A 79 -16.43 1.91 -7.35
C ASP A 79 -16.41 1.56 -5.85
N ARG A 80 -17.59 1.35 -5.24
CA ARG A 80 -17.71 0.96 -3.83
C ARG A 80 -17.11 -0.42 -3.52
N GLU A 81 -17.25 -1.37 -4.44
CA GLU A 81 -16.66 -2.70 -4.30
C GLU A 81 -15.14 -2.65 -4.37
N ILE A 82 -14.58 -1.82 -5.25
CA ILE A 82 -13.14 -1.60 -5.35
C ILE A 82 -12.63 -0.91 -4.09
N SER A 83 -13.25 0.19 -3.65
CA SER A 83 -12.92 0.88 -2.39
C SER A 83 -12.88 -0.09 -1.20
N THR A 84 -13.92 -0.93 -1.06
CA THR A 84 -13.99 -1.94 -0.01
C THR A 84 -12.85 -2.95 -0.12
N ALA A 85 -12.59 -3.47 -1.33
CA ALA A 85 -11.56 -4.46 -1.59
C ALA A 85 -10.15 -3.92 -1.32
N VAL A 86 -9.83 -2.67 -1.68
CA VAL A 86 -8.50 -2.10 -1.42
C VAL A 86 -8.24 -1.92 0.08
N VAL A 87 -9.26 -1.57 0.87
CA VAL A 87 -9.14 -1.53 2.34
C VAL A 87 -8.91 -2.95 2.90
N ASP A 88 -9.64 -3.96 2.42
CA ASP A 88 -9.43 -5.34 2.85
C ASP A 88 -8.03 -5.87 2.55
N ILE A 89 -7.52 -5.55 1.35
CA ILE A 89 -6.17 -5.90 0.95
C ILE A 89 -5.15 -5.20 1.85
N PHE A 90 -5.32 -3.91 2.10
CA PHE A 90 -4.47 -3.14 3.00
C PHE A 90 -4.46 -3.70 4.42
N ASN A 91 -5.63 -3.98 5.00
CA ASN A 91 -5.75 -4.50 6.35
C ASN A 91 -5.04 -5.85 6.49
N ARG A 92 -5.18 -6.73 5.49
CA ARG A 92 -4.59 -8.07 5.50
C ARG A 92 -3.08 -8.05 5.22
N THR A 93 -2.64 -7.28 4.23
CA THR A 93 -1.29 -7.40 3.64
C THR A 93 -0.39 -6.20 3.90
N GLY A 94 -0.96 -5.06 4.29
CA GLY A 94 -0.27 -3.76 4.33
C GLY A 94 -0.04 -3.12 2.97
N ARG A 95 -0.42 -3.78 1.86
CA ARG A 95 -0.24 -3.26 0.50
C ARG A 95 -1.34 -2.29 0.11
N ILE A 96 -0.98 -1.31 -0.70
CA ILE A 96 -1.90 -0.38 -1.34
C ILE A 96 -1.96 -0.73 -2.83
N ILE A 97 -3.16 -0.97 -3.36
CA ILE A 97 -3.38 -1.14 -4.80
C ILE A 97 -3.48 0.25 -5.42
N ILE A 98 -2.37 0.68 -6.01
CA ILE A 98 -2.24 2.05 -6.51
C ILE A 98 -3.09 2.22 -7.77
N ASP A 99 -3.13 1.22 -8.65
CA ASP A 99 -3.91 1.15 -9.89
C ASP A 99 -5.29 0.53 -9.73
N ALA A 100 -6.01 0.94 -8.69
CA ALA A 100 -7.34 0.43 -8.37
C ALA A 100 -8.43 0.91 -9.35
N ALA A 101 -8.44 0.36 -10.57
CA ALA A 101 -9.38 0.66 -11.65
C ALA A 101 -10.39 -0.49 -11.88
N PRO A 102 -11.58 -0.23 -12.44
CA PRO A 102 -12.62 -1.26 -12.62
C PRO A 102 -12.17 -2.50 -13.40
N PHE A 103 -11.39 -2.30 -14.47
CA PHE A 103 -10.87 -3.40 -15.28
C PHE A 103 -9.79 -4.26 -14.58
N ASN A 104 -9.30 -3.83 -13.42
CA ASN A 104 -8.36 -4.58 -12.58
C ASN A 104 -9.04 -5.37 -11.46
N PHE A 105 -10.38 -5.27 -11.34
CA PHE A 105 -11.17 -5.91 -10.28
C PHE A 105 -12.39 -6.62 -10.86
N ILE A 106 -12.56 -7.89 -10.48
CA ILE A 106 -13.71 -8.70 -10.88
C ILE A 106 -14.54 -9.06 -9.66
N THR A 107 -15.84 -8.78 -9.71
CA THR A 107 -16.80 -9.27 -8.73
C THR A 107 -17.42 -10.57 -9.24
N THR A 108 -17.20 -11.66 -8.50
CA THR A 108 -17.73 -12.99 -8.81
C THR A 108 -19.24 -13.06 -8.59
N ALA A 109 -19.88 -14.10 -9.11
CA ALA A 109 -21.31 -14.35 -8.88
C ALA A 109 -21.66 -14.51 -7.39
N GLN A 110 -20.70 -14.90 -6.55
CA GLN A 110 -20.85 -15.02 -5.10
C GLN A 110 -20.68 -13.67 -4.37
N GLY A 111 -20.51 -12.57 -5.10
CA GLY A 111 -20.33 -11.22 -4.54
C GLY A 111 -18.91 -10.94 -4.05
N GLN A 112 -17.94 -11.80 -4.37
CA GLN A 112 -16.56 -11.59 -3.96
C GLN A 112 -15.81 -10.73 -4.97
N THR A 113 -15.19 -9.65 -4.51
CA THR A 113 -14.37 -8.76 -5.35
C THR A 113 -12.89 -9.19 -5.30
N VAL A 114 -12.33 -9.49 -6.47
CA VAL A 114 -10.97 -10.03 -6.65
C VAL A 114 -10.12 -9.05 -7.44
N CYS A 115 -8.95 -8.70 -6.92
CA CYS A 115 -7.93 -7.92 -7.63
C CYS A 115 -7.17 -8.83 -8.59
N ILE A 116 -7.35 -8.64 -9.90
CA ILE A 116 -6.78 -9.49 -10.96
C ILE A 116 -5.49 -8.91 -11.57
N ASP A 117 -5.21 -7.63 -11.33
CA ASP A 117 -3.91 -7.02 -11.62
C ASP A 117 -3.23 -6.57 -10.33
N VAL A 118 -2.09 -7.16 -10.05
CA VAL A 118 -1.33 -6.96 -8.81
C VAL A 118 0.00 -6.24 -9.05
N GLY A 119 0.25 -5.79 -10.29
CA GLY A 119 1.50 -5.15 -10.68
C GLY A 119 1.83 -3.95 -9.79
N MET A 120 0.84 -3.10 -9.51
CA MET A 120 0.99 -1.90 -8.68
C MET A 120 0.45 -2.07 -7.24
N ALA A 121 0.48 -3.30 -6.72
CA ALA A 121 0.26 -3.55 -5.29
C ALA A 121 1.54 -3.22 -4.50
N LEU A 122 1.66 -1.97 -4.04
CA LEU A 122 2.87 -1.44 -3.43
C LEU A 122 2.86 -1.61 -1.91
N LEU A 123 4.02 -1.93 -1.36
CA LEU A 123 4.30 -1.84 0.07
C LEU A 123 5.25 -0.63 0.24
N LEU A 124 4.71 0.49 0.74
CA LEU A 124 5.41 1.77 0.80
C LEU A 124 6.11 1.92 2.15
N GLU A 125 7.44 1.84 2.13
CA GLU A 125 8.29 1.74 3.33
C GLU A 125 9.27 2.93 3.35
N LYS A 126 8.77 4.14 3.62
CA LYS A 126 9.52 5.41 3.48
C LYS A 126 10.76 5.53 4.36
N GLU A 127 10.78 5.01 5.59
CA GLU A 127 11.90 5.25 6.53
C GLU A 127 13.13 4.35 6.33
N GLU A 128 13.05 3.35 5.44
CA GLU A 128 14.17 2.45 5.18
C GLU A 128 15.07 2.91 4.02
N GLU A 129 14.61 3.80 3.14
CA GLU A 129 15.39 4.30 1.99
C GLU A 129 16.60 5.15 2.42
N ASP A 130 16.43 5.99 3.45
CA ASP A 130 17.46 6.94 3.88
C ASP A 130 18.57 6.32 4.74
N LYS A 131 18.33 5.19 5.43
CA LYS A 131 19.28 4.65 6.43
C LYS A 131 20.16 3.49 5.95
N ILE A 132 19.81 2.81 4.85
CA ILE A 132 20.47 1.55 4.44
C ILE A 132 20.99 1.61 2.98
N SER A 133 20.99 2.80 2.35
CA SER A 133 21.49 3.01 0.97
C SER A 133 23.02 2.86 0.80
N SER A 134 23.78 2.54 1.85
CA SER A 134 25.25 2.52 1.78
C SER A 134 25.88 1.24 1.21
N LYS A 135 25.16 0.12 1.05
CA LYS A 135 25.73 -1.09 0.41
C LYS A 135 24.72 -1.84 -0.46
N GLY A 136 24.93 -1.75 -1.77
CA GLY A 136 24.07 -2.32 -2.80
C GLY A 136 23.77 -3.81 -2.63
N LYS A 137 22.49 -4.11 -2.40
CA LYS A 137 21.74 -5.32 -2.82
C LYS A 137 20.39 -5.27 -2.11
N ARG A 138 19.46 -4.50 -2.68
CA ARG A 138 18.16 -4.25 -2.06
C ARG A 138 17.16 -4.06 -3.19
N ARG A 139 16.66 -5.17 -3.75
CA ARG A 139 16.04 -5.13 -5.09
C ARG A 139 14.53 -4.89 -5.13
N ASN A 140 13.66 -5.19 -4.14
CA ASN A 140 12.18 -5.13 -4.39
C ASN A 140 11.31 -4.23 -3.48
N SER A 141 11.68 -3.94 -2.23
CA SER A 141 11.01 -2.85 -1.47
C SER A 141 11.42 -1.50 -2.05
N ILE A 142 12.71 -1.37 -2.40
CA ILE A 142 13.24 -0.35 -3.29
C ILE A 142 12.41 -0.24 -4.57
N ILE A 143 12.07 -1.34 -5.26
CA ILE A 143 11.19 -1.24 -6.44
C ILE A 143 9.84 -0.61 -6.09
N SER A 144 9.22 -0.91 -4.95
CA SER A 144 7.89 -0.35 -4.65
C SER A 144 7.96 1.14 -4.34
N SER A 145 8.95 1.57 -3.56
CA SER A 145 9.15 2.98 -3.20
C SER A 145 9.81 3.79 -4.34
N GLU A 146 10.83 3.29 -5.03
CA GLU A 146 11.40 3.91 -6.24
C GLU A 146 10.39 3.93 -7.40
N THR A 147 9.62 2.86 -7.63
CA THR A 147 8.52 2.91 -8.62
C THR A 147 7.51 3.94 -8.20
N TRP A 148 7.16 4.02 -6.91
CA TRP A 148 6.27 5.06 -6.45
C TRP A 148 6.84 6.44 -6.74
N GLU A 149 8.06 6.76 -6.33
CA GLU A 149 8.68 8.07 -6.57
C GLU A 149 8.88 8.39 -8.06
N GLN A 150 9.26 7.41 -8.89
CA GLN A 150 9.43 7.57 -10.35
C GLN A 150 8.09 7.70 -11.08
N GLN A 151 7.05 6.99 -10.62
CA GLN A 151 5.75 6.96 -11.28
C GLN A 151 4.76 7.96 -10.69
N LYS A 152 4.97 8.51 -9.50
CA LYS A 152 4.04 9.41 -8.78
C LYS A 152 3.48 10.51 -9.67
N VAL A 153 4.32 11.10 -10.53
CA VAL A 153 3.92 12.17 -11.47
C VAL A 153 2.96 11.66 -12.55
N ARG A 154 3.34 10.56 -13.22
CA ARG A 154 2.51 9.91 -14.25
C ARG A 154 1.21 9.37 -13.65
N PHE A 155 1.33 8.83 -12.44
CA PHE A 155 0.26 8.23 -11.69
C PHE A 155 -0.76 9.27 -11.23
N ASN A 156 -0.33 10.42 -10.73
CA ASN A 156 -1.22 11.53 -10.38
C ASN A 156 -2.05 11.99 -11.59
N ARG A 157 -1.46 12.06 -12.79
CA ARG A 157 -2.20 12.41 -14.01
C ARG A 157 -3.23 11.34 -14.39
N TRP A 158 -2.86 10.06 -14.28
CA TRP A 158 -3.77 8.94 -14.54
C TRP A 158 -4.92 8.87 -13.52
N LEU A 159 -4.60 9.04 -12.23
CA LEU A 159 -5.56 9.11 -11.13
C LEU A 159 -6.59 10.22 -11.32
N THR A 160 -6.19 11.39 -11.83
CA THR A 160 -7.13 12.50 -12.10
C THR A 160 -8.20 12.10 -13.13
N GLY A 161 -7.82 11.40 -14.19
CA GLY A 161 -8.77 10.91 -15.20
C GLY A 161 -9.70 9.83 -14.66
N LEU A 162 -9.19 8.94 -13.80
CA LEU A 162 -10.00 7.90 -13.17
C LEU A 162 -10.92 8.41 -12.06
N ARG A 163 -10.53 9.46 -11.34
CA ARG A 163 -11.34 10.06 -10.26
C ARG A 163 -12.74 10.46 -10.74
N ILE A 164 -12.87 10.84 -12.01
CA ILE A 164 -14.17 11.17 -12.61
C ILE A 164 -15.10 9.94 -12.65
N LYS A 165 -14.54 8.75 -12.86
CA LYS A 165 -15.29 7.48 -13.02
C LYS A 165 -15.43 6.68 -11.73
N ILE A 166 -14.43 6.76 -10.85
CA ILE A 166 -14.33 5.99 -9.60
C ILE A 166 -13.84 6.85 -8.42
N PRO A 167 -14.57 7.93 -8.07
CA PRO A 167 -14.12 8.87 -7.05
C PRO A 167 -13.88 8.23 -5.68
N GLU A 168 -14.71 7.28 -5.25
CA GLU A 168 -14.63 6.67 -3.92
C GLU A 168 -13.35 5.82 -3.78
N SER A 169 -13.04 5.00 -4.78
CA SER A 169 -11.81 4.21 -4.81
C SER A 169 -10.57 5.07 -4.82
N MET A 170 -10.57 6.16 -5.59
CA MET A 170 -9.41 7.05 -5.68
C MET A 170 -9.18 7.82 -4.38
N ASP A 171 -10.25 8.32 -3.75
CA ASP A 171 -10.15 8.94 -2.43
C ASP A 171 -9.69 7.90 -1.39
N THR A 172 -10.15 6.65 -1.47
CA THR A 172 -9.70 5.56 -0.58
C THR A 172 -8.21 5.25 -0.75
N VAL A 173 -7.71 5.08 -1.98
CA VAL A 173 -6.29 4.82 -2.24
C VAL A 173 -5.42 5.97 -1.69
N LYS A 174 -5.84 7.23 -1.90
CA LYS A 174 -5.13 8.41 -1.36
C LYS A 174 -5.19 8.48 0.16
N ALA A 175 -6.32 8.12 0.77
CA ALA A 175 -6.45 8.03 2.21
C ALA A 175 -5.48 6.98 2.79
N LEU A 176 -5.35 5.81 2.16
CA LEU A 176 -4.40 4.78 2.59
C LEU A 176 -2.94 5.25 2.45
N LEU A 177 -2.62 6.01 1.40
CA LEU A 177 -1.30 6.64 1.25
C LEU A 177 -1.02 7.64 2.38
N PHE A 178 -1.99 8.50 2.70
CA PHE A 178 -1.87 9.45 3.80
C PHE A 178 -1.71 8.76 5.16
N ILE A 179 -2.50 7.71 5.42
CA ILE A 179 -2.38 6.89 6.63
C ILE A 179 -0.96 6.32 6.73
N LYS A 180 -0.42 5.74 5.66
CA LYS A 180 0.93 5.16 5.70
C LYS A 180 2.02 6.18 5.94
N GLU A 181 1.85 7.40 5.45
CA GLU A 181 2.81 8.49 5.67
C GLU A 181 2.73 9.06 7.09
N LYS A 182 1.52 9.23 7.64
CA LYS A 182 1.30 9.96 8.90
C LYS A 182 1.17 9.09 10.13
N ARG A 183 0.56 7.92 9.97
CA ARG A 183 0.19 6.99 11.02
C ARG A 183 0.43 5.56 10.55
N PRO A 184 1.70 5.18 10.31
CA PRO A 184 2.05 3.83 9.85
C PRO A 184 1.61 2.73 10.82
N ASP A 185 1.31 3.09 12.07
CA ASP A 185 0.74 2.24 13.12
C ASP A 185 -0.73 1.87 12.91
N ILE A 186 -1.47 2.61 12.08
CA ILE A 186 -2.82 2.23 11.66
C ILE A 186 -2.71 1.15 10.59
N PHE A 187 -2.92 -0.09 11.03
CA PHE A 187 -2.93 -1.26 10.16
C PHE A 187 -4.33 -1.75 9.79
N ASP A 188 -5.37 -1.20 10.44
CA ASP A 188 -6.78 -1.44 10.14
C ASP A 188 -7.44 -0.11 9.74
N ALA A 189 -7.79 -0.01 8.47
CA ALA A 189 -8.46 1.13 7.87
C ALA A 189 -9.95 0.86 7.60
N SER A 190 -10.57 -0.09 8.32
CA SER A 190 -11.99 -0.46 8.12
C SER A 190 -12.94 0.72 8.30
N PHE A 191 -12.56 1.74 9.09
CA PHE A 191 -13.33 2.97 9.25
C PHE A 191 -13.56 3.72 7.94
N LEU A 192 -12.69 3.56 6.93
CA LEU A 192 -12.87 4.14 5.60
C LEU A 192 -14.08 3.55 4.87
N LYS A 193 -14.39 2.26 5.09
CA LYS A 193 -15.53 1.59 4.45
C LYS A 193 -16.88 2.11 4.94
N ALA A 194 -16.93 2.48 6.21
CA ALA A 194 -18.14 3.00 6.84
C ALA A 194 -18.33 4.49 6.56
N ASN A 195 -17.26 5.22 6.24
CA ASN A 195 -17.29 6.67 6.13
C ASN A 195 -16.51 7.19 4.91
N PRO A 196 -17.13 7.22 3.72
CA PRO A 196 -16.53 7.78 2.51
C PRO A 196 -16.10 9.26 2.66
N THR A 197 -16.76 10.01 3.56
CA THR A 197 -16.37 11.41 3.83
C THR A 197 -15.01 11.49 4.53
N VAL A 198 -14.71 10.55 5.43
CA VAL A 198 -13.38 10.45 6.05
C VAL A 198 -12.33 10.10 5.00
N ALA A 199 -12.60 9.15 4.11
CA ALA A 199 -11.70 8.81 3.01
C ALA A 199 -11.38 10.05 2.16
N LYS A 200 -12.38 10.85 1.81
CA LYS A 200 -12.19 12.11 1.08
C LYS A 200 -11.33 13.12 1.85
N ILE A 201 -11.57 13.34 3.15
CA ILE A 201 -10.79 14.30 3.95
C ILE A 201 -9.31 13.87 4.01
N LEU A 202 -9.04 12.58 4.21
CA LEU A 202 -7.67 12.06 4.22
C LEU A 202 -7.02 12.14 2.84
N ALA A 203 -7.78 11.90 1.77
CA ALA A 203 -7.33 12.12 0.40
C ALA A 203 -6.98 13.58 0.12
N ASP A 204 -7.75 14.53 0.66
CA ASP A 204 -7.46 15.96 0.55
C ASP A 204 -6.19 16.33 1.34
N GLY A 205 -5.98 15.73 2.52
CA GLY A 205 -4.71 15.79 3.25
C GLY A 205 -3.53 15.30 2.42
N TYR A 206 -3.68 14.13 1.77
CA TYR A 206 -2.68 13.58 0.86
C TYR A 206 -2.32 14.54 -0.30
N ASN A 207 -3.35 15.06 -0.98
CA ASN A 207 -3.16 15.97 -2.10
C ASN A 207 -2.47 17.28 -1.64
N SER A 208 -2.74 17.70 -0.41
CA SER A 208 -2.18 18.92 0.17
C SER A 208 -0.68 18.82 0.45
N GLU A 209 -0.20 17.64 0.84
CA GLU A 209 1.24 17.39 1.00
C GLU A 209 1.96 17.14 -0.33
N GLY A 210 1.30 16.43 -1.26
CA GLY A 210 1.84 16.17 -2.60
C GLY A 210 1.84 17.37 -3.54
N GLY A 211 0.99 18.36 -3.29
CA GLY A 211 0.76 19.51 -4.17
C GLY A 211 1.85 20.58 -4.14
N PHE A 212 2.66 20.67 -3.09
CA PHE A 212 3.62 21.77 -2.95
C PHE A 212 4.99 21.53 -3.60
N ARG A 213 5.36 20.27 -3.90
CA ARG A 213 6.64 19.97 -4.60
C ARG A 213 6.52 19.62 -6.08
N LEU A 214 5.32 19.30 -6.58
CA LEU A 214 5.19 18.70 -7.91
C LEU A 214 4.20 19.39 -8.86
N ILE A 215 3.36 20.32 -8.37
CA ILE A 215 2.45 21.11 -9.22
C ILE A 215 3.11 22.40 -9.74
N TRP A 216 4.27 22.79 -9.18
CA TRP A 216 4.99 24.03 -9.50
C TRP A 216 6.22 23.82 -10.39
N GLY A 217 6.26 22.70 -11.12
CA GLY A 217 7.17 22.47 -12.23
C GLY A 217 6.47 22.75 -13.56
N ILE A 218 6.47 24.02 -13.98
CA ILE A 218 6.16 24.52 -15.33
C ILE A 218 4.65 24.53 -15.70
N ASN A 219 4.05 25.74 -15.66
CA ASN A 219 2.80 26.18 -16.33
C ASN A 219 1.41 25.91 -15.70
N SER A 220 1.18 26.20 -14.41
CA SER A 220 -0.15 26.03 -13.77
C SER A 220 -0.91 27.29 -13.36
N GLU A 221 -0.52 28.50 -13.76
CA GLU A 221 -1.43 29.66 -13.66
C GLU A 221 -2.68 29.51 -14.55
N LEU A 222 -2.64 28.63 -15.57
CA LEU A 222 -3.72 28.44 -16.53
C LEU A 222 -4.81 27.43 -16.09
N SER A 223 -4.51 26.37 -15.33
CA SER A 223 -5.50 25.30 -15.11
C SER A 223 -6.51 25.60 -13.99
N LEU A 224 -6.10 26.34 -12.94
CA LEU A 224 -7.02 26.82 -11.91
C LEU A 224 -7.88 27.98 -12.42
N ALA A 225 -7.31 28.83 -13.30
CA ALA A 225 -8.06 29.85 -14.01
C ALA A 225 -9.10 29.21 -14.94
N GLU A 226 -8.76 28.15 -15.67
CA GLU A 226 -9.73 27.41 -16.51
C GLU A 226 -10.83 26.72 -15.69
N GLU A 227 -10.53 26.14 -14.53
CA GLU A 227 -11.54 25.48 -13.68
C GLU A 227 -12.50 26.51 -13.05
N PHE A 228 -12.00 27.68 -12.65
CA PHE A 228 -12.83 28.80 -12.18
C PHE A 228 -13.60 29.50 -13.31
N VAL A 229 -13.00 29.64 -14.50
CA VAL A 229 -13.65 30.19 -15.70
C VAL A 229 -14.77 29.25 -16.14
N ASN A 230 -14.54 27.95 -16.22
CA ASN A 230 -15.59 27.01 -16.62
C ASN A 230 -16.76 26.94 -15.61
N HIS A 231 -16.50 27.19 -14.32
CA HIS A 231 -17.57 27.29 -13.32
C HIS A 231 -18.30 28.65 -13.35
N ALA A 232 -17.59 29.76 -13.63
CA ALA A 232 -18.16 31.11 -13.66
C ALA A 232 -18.88 31.46 -14.98
N PHE A 233 -18.59 30.76 -16.08
CA PHE A 233 -19.20 31.01 -17.40
C PHE A 233 -20.48 30.21 -17.69
N SER A 234 -21.01 29.46 -16.72
CA SER A 234 -22.33 28.82 -16.82
C SER A 234 -23.52 29.75 -16.54
N SER A 235 -23.28 31.03 -16.21
CA SER A 235 -24.33 32.04 -16.07
C SER A 235 -23.97 33.32 -16.83
N GLN A 236 -24.83 33.68 -17.78
CA GLN A 236 -24.73 34.86 -18.63
C GLN A 236 -24.49 36.18 -17.84
N SER A 237 -23.49 36.93 -18.27
CA SER A 237 -23.49 38.39 -18.54
C SER A 237 -22.17 39.08 -18.14
N ARG A 238 -21.66 39.87 -19.08
CA ARG A 238 -20.40 40.62 -18.99
C ARG A 238 -20.43 41.64 -17.86
N SER A 239 -19.43 41.58 -16.99
CA SER A 239 -18.90 42.70 -16.23
C SER A 239 -17.39 42.46 -16.07
N GLN A 240 -16.57 43.27 -16.73
CA GLN A 240 -15.11 43.27 -16.55
C GLN A 240 -14.80 43.82 -15.15
N LYS A 241 -14.82 42.96 -14.14
CA LYS A 241 -14.13 43.23 -12.87
C LYS A 241 -12.69 42.72 -12.99
N PRO A 242 -11.69 43.46 -12.47
CA PRO A 242 -10.33 42.96 -12.41
C PRO A 242 -10.32 41.63 -11.65
N LEU A 243 -9.51 40.68 -12.13
CA LEU A 243 -9.29 39.40 -11.46
C LEU A 243 -8.92 39.67 -9.99
N PRO A 244 -9.56 38.98 -9.03
CA PRO A 244 -9.21 39.14 -7.62
C PRO A 244 -7.76 38.73 -7.43
N SER A 245 -7.04 39.44 -6.56
CA SER A 245 -5.68 39.05 -6.19
C SER A 245 -5.69 37.59 -5.72
N ILE A 246 -4.89 36.74 -6.39
CA ILE A 246 -4.65 35.36 -5.98
C ILE A 246 -3.91 35.44 -4.65
N SER A 247 -4.71 35.42 -3.59
CA SER A 247 -4.27 35.73 -2.25
C SER A 247 -3.71 34.47 -1.59
N PHE A 248 -2.88 34.68 -0.56
CA PHE A 248 -2.25 33.72 0.35
C PHE A 248 -3.13 32.57 0.90
N TRP A 249 -4.43 32.54 0.58
CA TRP A 249 -5.48 31.67 1.12
C TRP A 249 -5.39 30.20 0.68
N THR A 250 -4.58 29.87 -0.32
CA THR A 250 -4.41 28.48 -0.76
C THR A 250 -3.50 27.67 0.16
N LYS A 251 -2.45 28.27 0.74
CA LYS A 251 -1.56 27.56 1.68
C LYS A 251 -2.27 27.19 2.98
N ASP A 252 -3.08 28.12 3.50
CA ASP A 252 -3.79 27.92 4.77
C ASP A 252 -4.80 26.78 4.68
N LYS A 253 -5.54 26.69 3.57
CA LYS A 253 -6.49 25.59 3.31
C LYS A 253 -5.82 24.22 3.16
N LEU A 254 -4.63 24.19 2.56
CA LEU A 254 -3.85 22.95 2.41
C LEU A 254 -3.29 22.48 3.76
N ALA A 255 -2.76 23.41 4.57
CA ALA A 255 -2.33 23.11 5.94
C ALA A 255 -3.51 22.64 6.80
N GLU A 256 -4.67 23.27 6.66
CA GLU A 256 -5.90 22.88 7.36
C GLU A 256 -6.34 21.45 6.99
N ALA A 257 -6.25 21.05 5.72
CA ALA A 257 -6.60 19.70 5.29
C ALA A 257 -5.69 18.63 5.90
N VAL A 258 -4.37 18.89 5.98
CA VAL A 258 -3.41 17.98 6.64
C VAL A 258 -3.72 17.86 8.13
N VAL A 259 -3.87 18.99 8.83
CA VAL A 259 -4.19 19.02 10.27
C VAL A 259 -5.50 18.29 10.55
N LYS A 260 -6.53 18.53 9.73
CA LYS A 260 -7.83 17.86 9.86
C LYS A 260 -7.70 16.35 9.65
N GLY A 261 -6.92 15.92 8.66
CA GLY A 261 -6.64 14.51 8.42
C GLY A 261 -5.92 13.86 9.60
N GLU A 262 -4.82 14.46 10.08
CA GLU A 262 -4.06 13.97 11.24
C GLU A 262 -4.95 13.86 12.49
N LYS A 263 -5.81 14.85 12.73
CA LYS A 263 -6.79 14.83 13.83
C LYS A 263 -7.77 13.68 13.72
N ILE A 264 -8.28 13.37 12.52
CA ILE A 264 -9.14 12.21 12.31
C ILE A 264 -8.38 10.93 12.66
N LEU A 265 -7.17 10.76 12.14
CA LEU A 265 -6.39 9.54 12.40
C LEU A 265 -6.08 9.36 13.90
N LEU A 266 -5.87 10.45 14.64
CA LEU A 266 -5.71 10.41 16.10
C LEU A 266 -6.97 9.96 16.83
N ASN A 267 -8.14 10.38 16.36
CA ASN A 267 -9.42 9.93 16.92
C ASN A 267 -9.72 8.46 16.58
N GLU A 268 -9.33 8.01 15.39
CA GLU A 268 -9.52 6.61 14.97
C GLU A 268 -8.62 5.64 15.73
N ARG A 269 -7.40 6.05 16.08
CA ARG A 269 -6.48 5.23 16.86
C ARG A 269 -5.61 6.11 17.76
N GLU A 270 -5.78 5.96 19.07
CA GLU A 270 -4.98 6.67 20.06
C GLU A 270 -3.51 6.21 20.02
N LEU A 271 -2.59 7.14 20.30
CA LEU A 271 -1.17 6.85 20.47
C LEU A 271 -0.89 6.38 21.91
N SER A 272 -1.03 5.07 22.14
CA SER A 272 -0.79 4.44 23.44
C SER A 272 0.23 3.29 23.34
N LEU A 273 0.78 2.86 24.47
CA LEU A 273 1.67 1.70 24.55
C LEU A 273 0.97 0.44 24.02
N ASP A 274 -0.28 0.21 24.41
CA ASP A 274 -1.03 -0.99 24.00
C ASP A 274 -1.31 -1.01 22.50
N ASN A 275 -1.70 0.14 21.92
CA ASN A 275 -1.90 0.25 20.48
C ASN A 275 -0.58 0.06 19.71
N LEU A 276 0.54 0.55 20.25
CA LEU A 276 1.87 0.31 19.67
C LEU A 276 2.25 -1.17 19.72
N LYS A 277 2.03 -1.86 20.85
CA LYS A 277 2.27 -3.30 20.98
C LYS A 277 1.49 -4.08 19.93
N GLU A 278 0.19 -3.79 19.82
CA GLU A 278 -0.68 -4.44 18.86
C GLU A 278 -0.18 -4.23 17.42
N SER A 279 0.21 -3.00 17.06
CA SER A 279 0.73 -2.69 15.72
C SER A 279 2.05 -3.42 15.44
N CYS A 280 2.98 -3.45 16.40
CA CYS A 280 4.24 -4.18 16.26
C CYS A 280 4.03 -5.70 16.12
N ILE A 281 3.16 -6.27 16.96
CA ILE A 281 2.80 -7.69 16.90
C ILE A 281 2.14 -8.03 15.56
N ARG A 282 1.27 -7.15 15.05
CA ARG A 282 0.64 -7.32 13.74
C ARG A 282 1.67 -7.35 12.62
N GLU A 283 2.65 -6.44 12.61
CA GLU A 283 3.73 -6.44 11.61
C GLU A 283 4.55 -7.73 11.65
N LEU A 284 4.94 -8.20 12.84
CA LEU A 284 5.65 -9.47 12.98
C LEU A 284 4.79 -10.67 12.56
N THR A 285 3.48 -10.62 12.82
CA THR A 285 2.53 -11.65 12.35
C THR A 285 2.40 -11.65 10.83
N ARG A 286 2.38 -10.47 10.19
CA ARG A 286 2.41 -10.33 8.72
C ARG A 286 3.67 -10.95 8.14
N TYR A 287 4.83 -10.74 8.78
CA TYR A 287 6.06 -11.42 8.39
C TYR A 287 5.88 -12.94 8.39
N ILE A 288 5.39 -13.53 9.48
CA ILE A 288 5.19 -14.99 9.59
C ILE A 288 4.23 -15.49 8.51
N ASN A 289 3.10 -14.80 8.33
CA ASN A 289 2.09 -15.17 7.33
C ASN A 289 2.62 -15.07 5.89
N SER A 290 3.54 -14.13 5.62
CA SER A 290 4.22 -14.05 4.31
C SER A 290 5.16 -15.23 4.04
N ARG A 291 5.46 -16.05 5.05
CA ARG A 291 6.31 -17.24 4.94
C ARG A 291 5.51 -18.54 4.92
N GLY A 292 4.31 -18.53 5.46
CA GLY A 292 3.55 -19.74 5.72
C GLY A 292 2.43 -19.49 6.69
N SER A 293 2.13 -20.48 7.51
CA SER A 293 1.07 -20.40 8.51
C SER A 293 1.51 -21.09 9.79
N LEU A 294 0.93 -20.68 10.93
CA LEU A 294 1.08 -21.40 12.18
C LEU A 294 -0.07 -22.40 12.32
N VAL A 295 0.24 -23.69 12.34
CA VAL A 295 -0.71 -24.77 12.58
C VAL A 295 -0.37 -25.37 13.94
N GLN A 296 -1.26 -25.19 14.93
CA GLN A 296 -1.06 -25.63 16.31
C GLN A 296 0.27 -25.13 16.92
N GLY A 297 0.62 -23.86 16.65
CA GLY A 297 1.86 -23.24 17.14
C GLY A 297 3.14 -23.64 16.40
N LYS A 298 3.07 -24.62 15.49
CA LYS A 298 4.18 -25.01 14.62
C LYS A 298 4.09 -24.29 13.27
N PHE A 299 5.23 -23.80 12.81
CA PHE A 299 5.31 -23.14 11.51
C PHE A 299 5.26 -24.15 10.36
N SER A 300 4.38 -23.90 9.39
CA SER A 300 4.24 -24.65 8.15
C SER A 300 4.48 -23.71 6.97
N GLU A 301 5.44 -24.06 6.11
CA GLU A 301 5.86 -23.21 5.00
C GLU A 301 4.82 -23.13 3.88
N SER A 302 4.67 -21.92 3.32
CA SER A 302 3.95 -21.72 2.07
C SER A 302 4.67 -22.41 0.90
N LEU A 303 3.95 -22.68 -0.18
CA LEU A 303 4.55 -23.23 -1.41
C LEU A 303 5.68 -22.32 -1.91
N THR A 304 5.45 -21.01 -1.94
CA THR A 304 6.45 -20.02 -2.33
C THR A 304 7.71 -20.11 -1.46
N THR A 305 7.56 -20.26 -0.14
CA THR A 305 8.73 -20.42 0.75
C THR A 305 9.49 -21.70 0.44
N ARG A 306 8.79 -22.82 0.26
CA ARG A 306 9.42 -24.11 -0.06
C ARG A 306 10.25 -24.08 -1.35
N TYR A 307 9.76 -23.40 -2.38
CA TYR A 307 10.42 -23.39 -3.69
C TYR A 307 11.51 -22.32 -3.84
N PHE A 308 11.38 -21.19 -3.15
CA PHE A 308 12.24 -20.04 -3.39
C PHE A 308 13.14 -19.68 -2.21
N ARG A 309 13.01 -20.30 -1.04
CA ARG A 309 13.73 -19.86 0.16
C ARG A 309 14.47 -20.99 0.87
N ASP A 310 15.52 -20.61 1.61
CA ASP A 310 16.17 -21.48 2.58
C ASP A 310 15.21 -21.76 3.74
N SER A 311 14.76 -23.01 3.82
CA SER A 311 13.80 -23.50 4.82
C SER A 311 14.32 -23.34 6.25
N ALA A 312 15.58 -23.73 6.51
CA ALA A 312 16.16 -23.68 7.85
C ALA A 312 16.34 -22.24 8.33
N LEU A 313 16.82 -21.35 7.45
CA LEU A 313 16.93 -19.93 7.75
C LEU A 313 15.55 -19.28 7.94
N THR A 314 14.56 -19.68 7.16
CA THR A 314 13.18 -19.17 7.29
C THR A 314 12.56 -19.59 8.63
N ALA A 315 12.65 -20.86 8.99
CA ALA A 315 12.16 -21.37 10.27
C ALA A 315 12.82 -20.64 11.46
N THR A 316 14.14 -20.44 11.39
CA THR A 316 14.90 -19.69 12.41
C THR A 316 14.34 -18.27 12.60
N LYS A 317 14.08 -17.55 11.50
CA LYS A 317 13.54 -16.19 11.57
C LYS A 317 12.09 -16.14 12.04
N VAL A 318 11.28 -17.15 11.72
CA VAL A 318 9.90 -17.25 12.23
C VAL A 318 9.89 -17.48 13.73
N GLU A 319 10.73 -18.38 14.25
CA GLU A 319 10.87 -18.58 15.70
C GLU A 319 11.39 -17.30 16.38
N TYR A 320 12.29 -16.59 15.73
CA TYR A 320 12.76 -15.30 16.22
C TYR A 320 11.62 -14.26 16.30
N ALA A 321 10.79 -14.16 15.27
CA ALA A 321 9.64 -13.26 15.25
C ALA A 321 8.61 -13.61 16.34
N LYS A 322 8.37 -14.91 16.59
CA LYS A 322 7.51 -15.39 17.70
C LYS A 322 8.04 -14.93 19.06
N LEU A 323 9.32 -15.15 19.33
CA LEU A 323 9.95 -14.70 20.59
C LEU A 323 9.89 -13.19 20.79
N LEU A 324 10.00 -12.41 19.71
CA LEU A 324 9.83 -10.96 19.79
C LEU A 324 8.38 -10.54 20.04
N ILE A 325 7.40 -11.23 19.44
CA ILE A 325 5.97 -10.98 19.69
C ILE A 325 5.69 -11.11 21.19
N ASP A 326 6.16 -12.19 21.81
CA ASP A 326 5.96 -12.44 23.25
C ASP A 326 6.60 -11.31 24.08
N LYS A 327 7.86 -10.97 23.82
CA LYS A 327 8.56 -9.90 24.54
C LYS A 327 7.95 -8.51 24.36
N ILE A 328 7.41 -8.21 23.18
CA ILE A 328 6.71 -6.95 22.93
C ILE A 328 5.38 -6.93 23.70
N GLY A 329 4.68 -8.07 23.78
CA GLY A 329 3.50 -8.22 24.61
C GLY A 329 3.77 -7.88 26.08
N ASP A 330 4.91 -8.35 26.61
CA ASP A 330 5.30 -8.16 28.01
C ASP A 330 5.93 -6.79 28.32
N ALA A 331 6.38 -6.04 27.31
CA ALA A 331 7.10 -4.78 27.51
C ALA A 331 6.25 -3.73 28.25
N THR A 332 6.84 -2.99 29.18
CA THR A 332 6.12 -2.00 30.00
C THR A 332 6.29 -0.56 29.52
N SER A 333 7.12 -0.34 28.48
CA SER A 333 7.38 0.99 27.94
C SER A 333 7.69 0.97 26.45
N ILE A 334 7.53 2.13 25.80
CA ILE A 334 7.89 2.32 24.38
C ILE A 334 9.41 2.18 24.19
N ASP A 335 10.20 2.64 25.17
CA ASP A 335 11.66 2.51 25.16
C ASP A 335 12.11 1.06 25.15
N GLU A 336 11.47 0.22 25.95
CA GLU A 336 11.74 -1.22 26.02
C GLU A 336 11.44 -1.90 24.69
N ILE A 337 10.28 -1.62 24.08
CA ILE A 337 9.93 -2.14 22.75
C ILE A 337 10.98 -1.71 21.72
N LYS A 338 11.34 -0.42 21.70
CA LYS A 338 12.34 0.10 20.77
C LYS A 338 13.70 -0.57 20.97
N ALA A 339 14.15 -0.73 22.21
CA ALA A 339 15.42 -1.39 22.52
C ALA A 339 15.42 -2.88 22.11
N LEU A 340 14.31 -3.59 22.34
CA LEU A 340 14.15 -4.99 21.91
C LEU A 340 14.32 -5.13 20.39
N ILE A 341 13.72 -4.21 19.62
CA ILE A 341 13.77 -4.16 18.16
C ILE A 341 15.15 -3.73 17.65
N ASP A 342 15.67 -2.62 18.15
CA ASP A 342 16.92 -2.02 17.67
C ASP A 342 18.12 -2.94 17.90
N LYS A 343 18.13 -3.70 19.01
CA LYS A 343 19.14 -4.74 19.27
C LYS A 343 19.23 -5.78 18.14
N GLN A 344 18.16 -5.98 17.37
CA GLN A 344 18.10 -6.98 16.31
C GLN A 344 18.48 -6.43 14.94
N LYS A 345 18.55 -5.10 14.81
CA LYS A 345 18.89 -4.45 13.56
C LYS A 345 20.25 -4.85 13.03
N ASP A 346 21.17 -5.26 13.91
CA ASP A 346 22.52 -5.71 13.55
C ASP A 346 22.74 -7.22 13.52
N ASN A 347 21.69 -8.00 13.76
CA ASN A 347 21.80 -9.45 13.74
C ASN A 347 22.06 -9.97 12.31
N ALA A 348 23.25 -10.53 12.08
CA ALA A 348 23.68 -11.02 10.77
C ALA A 348 22.76 -12.11 10.19
N ILE A 349 22.19 -12.97 11.04
CA ILE A 349 21.26 -14.03 10.62
C ILE A 349 19.95 -13.41 10.12
N LEU A 350 19.44 -12.39 10.82
CA LEU A 350 18.21 -11.71 10.43
C LEU A 350 18.40 -10.90 9.13
N LYS A 351 19.60 -10.33 8.93
CA LYS A 351 20.00 -9.66 7.69
C LYS A 351 20.12 -10.63 6.50
N LYS A 352 20.67 -11.83 6.70
CA LYS A 352 20.94 -12.81 5.63
C LYS A 352 19.66 -13.19 4.88
N SER A 353 19.51 -12.84 3.60
CA SER A 353 18.48 -13.39 2.72
C SER A 353 18.71 -12.91 1.28
N ASP A 354 18.35 -13.75 0.31
CA ASP A 354 18.38 -13.41 -1.12
C ASP A 354 17.06 -12.78 -1.61
N HIS A 355 16.08 -12.62 -0.70
CA HIS A 355 14.69 -12.28 -0.98
C HIS A 355 14.18 -11.11 -0.14
N THR A 356 13.22 -10.38 -0.68
CA THR A 356 13.00 -8.96 -0.37
C THR A 356 12.11 -8.62 0.82
N SER A 357 11.46 -9.60 1.44
CA SER A 357 10.65 -9.42 2.65
C SER A 357 11.44 -9.81 3.92
N HIS A 358 12.56 -9.16 4.19
CA HIS A 358 13.37 -9.52 5.35
C HIS A 358 12.62 -9.26 6.66
N LEU A 359 12.83 -10.08 7.69
CA LEU A 359 12.32 -9.77 9.03
C LEU A 359 12.73 -8.36 9.49
N ILE A 360 13.91 -7.90 9.04
CA ILE A 360 14.43 -6.57 9.33
C ILE A 360 13.49 -5.45 8.92
N VAL A 361 12.76 -5.62 7.82
CA VAL A 361 11.81 -4.61 7.30
C VAL A 361 10.68 -4.40 8.30
N TYR A 362 10.07 -5.50 8.73
CA TYR A 362 9.02 -5.47 9.74
C TYR A 362 9.52 -4.94 11.08
N LEU A 363 10.77 -5.25 11.46
CA LEU A 363 11.41 -4.67 12.65
C LEU A 363 11.63 -3.16 12.52
N SER A 364 12.07 -2.70 11.36
CA SER A 364 12.21 -1.27 11.08
C SER A 364 10.87 -0.55 11.17
N HIS A 365 9.76 -1.16 10.70
CA HIS A 365 8.41 -0.60 10.88
C HIS A 365 8.05 -0.48 12.36
N CYS A 366 8.28 -1.52 13.14
CA CYS A 366 8.05 -1.48 14.58
C CYS A 366 8.84 -0.33 15.24
N SER A 367 10.10 -0.13 14.85
CA SER A 367 10.91 0.99 15.33
C SER A 367 10.35 2.35 14.91
N ALA A 368 9.91 2.51 13.66
CA ALA A 368 9.32 3.75 13.15
C ALA A 368 8.05 4.12 13.93
N MET A 369 7.20 3.13 14.21
CA MET A 369 6.00 3.30 15.04
C MET A 369 6.37 3.77 16.45
N CYS A 370 7.42 3.21 17.07
CA CYS A 370 7.91 3.70 18.36
C CYS A 370 8.30 5.19 18.30
N ASP A 371 8.97 5.62 17.23
CA ASP A 371 9.43 7.01 17.07
C ASP A 371 8.25 7.98 16.88
N VAL A 372 7.22 7.58 16.14
CA VAL A 372 5.98 8.35 16.00
C VAL A 372 5.27 8.51 17.34
N VAL A 373 5.06 7.42 18.08
CA VAL A 373 4.36 7.49 19.39
C VAL A 373 5.15 8.37 20.36
N LYS A 374 6.47 8.21 20.44
CA LYS A 374 7.32 9.04 21.32
C LYS A 374 7.26 10.52 20.98
N ARG A 375 7.24 10.86 19.69
CA ARG A 375 7.25 12.25 19.24
C ARG A 375 5.90 12.94 19.41
N GLU A 376 4.80 12.23 19.14
CA GLU A 376 3.48 12.83 19.05
C GLU A 376 2.63 12.66 20.32
N ALA A 377 2.77 11.56 21.08
CA ALA A 377 1.97 11.34 22.28
C ALA A 377 2.14 12.44 23.36
N PRO A 378 3.36 12.98 23.64
CA PRO A 378 3.52 14.05 24.62
C PRO A 378 2.85 15.36 24.19
N LYS A 379 2.88 15.71 22.89
CA LYS A 379 2.25 16.93 22.38
C LYS A 379 0.74 16.92 22.63
N LEU A 380 0.11 15.76 22.43
CA LEU A 380 -1.32 15.57 22.65
C LEU A 380 -1.71 15.66 24.12
N GLN A 381 -0.84 15.20 25.03
CA GLN A 381 -1.07 15.36 26.47
C GLN A 381 -1.00 16.83 26.89
N GLN A 382 -0.10 17.61 26.29
CA GLN A 382 0.00 19.06 26.53
C GLN A 382 -1.24 19.81 26.02
N GLU A 383 -1.74 19.49 24.82
CA GLU A 383 -2.94 20.10 24.26
C GLU A 383 -4.21 19.77 25.05
N LYS A 384 -4.33 18.54 25.57
CA LYS A 384 -5.43 18.16 26.48
C LYS A 384 -5.34 18.88 27.83
N GLY A 385 -4.12 19.12 28.33
CA GLY A 385 -3.88 19.85 29.58
C GLY A 385 -4.13 21.36 29.49
N GLN A 386 -3.94 21.97 28.33
CA GLN A 386 -4.18 23.41 28.11
C GLN A 386 -5.65 23.76 27.81
N ASN A 387 -6.47 22.78 27.43
CA ASN A 387 -7.90 22.96 27.12
C ASN A 387 -8.82 22.31 28.17
N GLY A 388 -8.30 21.97 29.37
CA GLY A 388 -9.11 21.57 30.51
C GLY A 388 -9.81 22.78 31.16
N PRO A 389 -11.05 22.63 31.66
CA PRO A 389 -11.86 23.72 32.20
C PRO A 389 -11.26 24.44 33.40
#